data_AF-A0A9E2JH39-F1
#
_entry.id   AF-A0A9E2JH39-F1
#
_cell.length_a   1.000
_cell.length_b   1.000
_cell.length_c   1.000
_cell.angle_alpha   90.00
_cell.angle_beta   90.00
_cell.angle_gamma   90.00
#
_symmetry.space_group_name_H-M   'P 1'
#
loop_
_entity.id
_entity.type
_entity.pdbx_description
1 polymer ?
#
loop_
_entity_poly.entity_id
_entity_poly.type
_entity_poly.pdbx_seq_one_letter_code
_entity_poly.pdbx_strand_id
1 'polypeptide(L)'
;MSEDVYQQLAELFDRIGFGIQYGPELDALLRALFSEDEARLALNVSAMAPESPESVAGRTGQDPSRVAAMLDEMTDKGLLYCSERNGVKHYKIIQVVPGIFELQFMKGEVTPRTRELARHFDAYFHARQDDPAPAGAVTPFARVIPVDKSVSPSVEVPDYETISRYIEESETISLSTCYCRHKQRLLDRGCDHPDDVCLSFGSFAEFAVKRGFGRRITPDQAREAMSRA
;
A
#
# COMPACT_ATOMS: atom_id res chain seq x y z
N MET A 1 -30.86 8.86 -10.53
CA MET A 1 -29.72 8.39 -11.35
C MET A 1 -28.78 7.72 -10.37
N SER A 2 -28.47 6.44 -10.51
CA SER A 2 -27.51 5.82 -9.59
C SER A 2 -26.17 6.51 -9.78
N GLU A 3 -25.67 7.11 -8.71
CA GLU A 3 -24.35 7.73 -8.67
C GLU A 3 -23.29 6.71 -9.11
N ASP A 4 -22.33 7.13 -9.94
CA ASP A 4 -21.30 6.25 -10.47
C ASP A 4 -20.51 5.61 -9.33
N VAL A 5 -20.33 4.30 -9.36
CA VAL A 5 -19.66 3.56 -8.27
C VAL A 5 -18.23 4.04 -8.07
N TYR A 6 -17.54 4.45 -9.14
CA TYR A 6 -16.17 4.95 -9.06
C TYR A 6 -16.08 6.33 -8.42
N GLN A 7 -17.12 7.17 -8.57
CA GLN A 7 -17.23 8.44 -7.85
C GLN A 7 -17.42 8.19 -6.35
N GLN A 8 -18.32 7.28 -5.97
CA GLN A 8 -18.49 6.89 -4.56
C GLN A 8 -17.20 6.30 -3.97
N LEU A 9 -16.46 5.51 -4.76
CA LEU A 9 -15.20 4.94 -4.33
C LEU A 9 -14.12 6.02 -4.15
N ALA A 10 -14.11 7.04 -5.02
CA ALA A 10 -13.25 8.20 -4.84
C ALA A 10 -13.59 8.98 -3.57
N GLU A 11 -14.87 9.20 -3.27
CA GLU A 11 -15.32 9.83 -2.02
C GLU A 11 -14.95 9.01 -0.78
N LEU A 12 -14.98 7.67 -0.87
CA LEU A 12 -14.44 6.82 0.18
C LEU A 12 -12.95 7.10 0.39
N PHE A 13 -12.15 7.09 -0.67
CA PHE A 13 -10.70 7.34 -0.59
C PHE A 13 -10.34 8.75 -0.16
N ASP A 14 -11.14 9.74 -0.52
CA ASP A 14 -11.04 11.12 -0.03
C ASP A 14 -11.17 11.17 1.51
N ARG A 15 -12.21 10.55 2.05
CA ARG A 15 -12.46 10.50 3.51
C ARG A 15 -11.39 9.73 4.29
N ILE A 16 -10.91 8.62 3.74
CA ILE A 16 -9.96 7.75 4.47
C ILE A 16 -8.51 8.15 4.22
N GLY A 17 -8.23 8.93 3.18
CA GLY A 17 -6.90 9.37 2.75
C GLY A 17 -6.67 10.87 2.99
N PHE A 18 -5.85 11.49 2.14
CA PHE A 18 -5.34 12.86 2.32
C PHE A 18 -6.11 13.96 1.58
N GLY A 19 -7.41 13.80 1.35
CA GLY A 19 -8.15 14.74 0.52
C GLY A 19 -7.74 14.60 -0.95
N ILE A 20 -8.62 14.08 -1.79
CA ILE A 20 -8.36 13.91 -3.22
C ILE A 20 -9.62 14.34 -3.97
N GLN A 21 -9.49 15.40 -4.77
CA GLN A 21 -10.56 15.80 -5.67
C GLN A 21 -10.78 14.72 -6.73
N TYR A 22 -12.05 14.33 -6.91
CA TYR A 22 -12.42 13.45 -8.00
C TYR A 22 -12.22 14.16 -9.34
N GLY A 23 -11.47 13.51 -10.23
CA GLY A 23 -11.11 14.03 -11.54
C GLY A 23 -10.84 12.89 -12.53
N PRO A 24 -10.63 13.19 -13.82
CA PRO A 24 -10.52 12.17 -14.85
C PRO A 24 -9.33 11.22 -14.63
N GLU A 25 -8.23 11.69 -14.05
CA GLU A 25 -7.06 10.86 -13.74
C GLU A 25 -7.34 9.86 -12.61
N LEU A 26 -8.06 10.28 -11.56
CA LEU A 26 -8.47 9.39 -10.48
C LEU A 26 -9.51 8.38 -10.95
N ASP A 27 -10.52 8.81 -11.73
CA ASP A 27 -11.52 7.90 -12.31
C ASP A 27 -10.85 6.81 -13.16
N ALA A 28 -9.95 7.21 -14.07
CA ALA A 28 -9.21 6.26 -14.91
C ALA A 28 -8.36 5.29 -14.07
N LEU A 29 -7.69 5.78 -13.02
CA LEU A 29 -6.93 4.95 -12.10
C LEU A 29 -7.83 3.94 -11.35
N LEU A 30 -8.96 4.38 -10.81
CA LEU A 30 -9.88 3.51 -10.07
C LEU A 30 -10.48 2.42 -10.98
N ARG A 31 -10.83 2.75 -12.22
CA ARG A 31 -11.29 1.76 -13.21
C ARG A 31 -10.21 0.77 -13.62
N ALA A 32 -8.94 1.19 -13.64
CA ALA A 32 -7.83 0.28 -13.91
C ALA A 32 -7.54 -0.67 -12.73
N LEU A 33 -7.84 -0.24 -11.50
CA LEU A 33 -7.60 -0.99 -10.28
C LEU A 33 -8.73 -1.98 -9.95
N PHE A 34 -9.99 -1.53 -10.05
CA PHE A 34 -11.18 -2.25 -9.60
C PHE A 34 -12.08 -2.60 -10.78
N SER A 35 -12.62 -3.82 -10.80
CA SER A 35 -13.85 -4.08 -11.55
C SER A 35 -15.03 -3.37 -10.89
N GLU A 36 -16.16 -3.24 -11.61
CA GLU A 36 -17.36 -2.61 -11.06
C GLU A 36 -17.89 -3.36 -9.82
N ASP A 37 -17.86 -4.69 -9.83
CA ASP A 37 -18.26 -5.52 -8.70
C ASP A 37 -17.32 -5.33 -7.50
N GLU A 38 -16.01 -5.27 -7.75
CA GLU A 38 -15.00 -5.02 -6.73
C GLU A 38 -15.17 -3.63 -6.10
N ALA A 39 -15.45 -2.61 -6.91
CA ALA A 39 -15.73 -1.26 -6.44
C ALA A 39 -16.98 -1.22 -5.54
N ARG A 40 -18.06 -1.91 -5.95
CA ARG A 40 -19.29 -2.03 -5.14
C ARG A 40 -19.03 -2.73 -3.80
N LEU A 41 -18.22 -3.79 -3.80
CA LEU A 41 -17.87 -4.47 -2.56
C LEU A 41 -16.96 -3.62 -1.68
N ALA A 42 -15.97 -2.94 -2.25
CA ALA A 42 -15.03 -2.07 -1.52
C ALA A 42 -15.74 -0.99 -0.70
N LEU A 43 -16.84 -0.42 -1.22
CA LEU A 43 -17.70 0.53 -0.50
C LEU A 43 -18.33 -0.05 0.77
N ASN A 44 -18.41 -1.37 0.86
CA ASN A 44 -18.93 -2.14 1.98
C ASN A 44 -17.82 -2.83 2.78
N VAL A 45 -16.55 -2.46 2.60
CA VAL A 45 -15.45 -2.96 3.44
C VAL A 45 -14.98 -1.84 4.38
N SER A 46 -14.87 -2.15 5.66
CA SER A 46 -14.40 -1.22 6.69
C SER A 46 -13.01 -0.68 6.37
N ALA A 47 -12.83 0.64 6.51
CA ALA A 47 -11.52 1.30 6.45
C ALA A 47 -10.82 1.40 7.81
N MET A 48 -11.57 1.19 8.91
CA MET A 48 -11.09 1.40 10.27
C MET A 48 -10.47 0.15 10.87
N ALA A 49 -11.18 -0.98 10.77
CA ALA A 49 -10.79 -2.24 11.40
C ALA A 49 -11.02 -3.41 10.43
N PRO A 50 -10.09 -4.40 10.38
CA PRO A 50 -10.30 -5.61 9.60
C PRO A 50 -11.56 -6.37 10.07
N GLU A 51 -12.39 -6.78 9.12
CA GLU A 51 -13.66 -7.46 9.36
C GLU A 51 -13.78 -8.76 8.58
N SER A 52 -14.60 -9.70 9.07
CA SER A 52 -14.75 -11.01 8.45
C SER A 52 -15.63 -10.95 7.20
N PRO A 53 -15.51 -11.90 6.25
CA PRO A 53 -16.39 -12.02 5.09
C PRO A 53 -17.88 -12.08 5.47
N GLU A 54 -18.22 -12.72 6.58
CA GLU A 54 -19.60 -12.84 7.07
C GLU A 54 -20.20 -11.47 7.44
N SER A 55 -19.40 -10.58 8.03
CA SER A 55 -19.84 -9.22 8.36
C SER A 55 -20.14 -8.40 7.10
N VAL A 56 -19.28 -8.51 6.09
CA VAL A 56 -19.45 -7.83 4.80
C VAL A 56 -20.68 -8.40 4.08
N ALA A 57 -20.78 -9.72 4.00
CA ALA A 57 -21.89 -10.43 3.37
C ALA A 57 -23.24 -10.09 4.02
N GLY A 58 -23.29 -9.99 5.35
CA GLY A 58 -24.50 -9.56 6.07
C GLY A 58 -24.95 -8.14 5.72
N ARG A 59 -24.01 -7.23 5.41
CA ARG A 59 -24.31 -5.87 4.95
C ARG A 59 -24.77 -5.81 3.50
N THR A 60 -24.16 -6.61 2.63
CA THR A 60 -24.46 -6.61 1.19
C THR A 60 -25.61 -7.53 0.81
N GLY A 61 -26.05 -8.41 1.72
CA GLY A 61 -27.04 -9.46 1.44
C GLY A 61 -26.52 -10.55 0.49
N GLN A 62 -25.20 -10.69 0.35
CA GLN A 62 -24.57 -11.65 -0.55
C GLN A 62 -24.20 -12.96 0.17
N ASP A 63 -23.86 -13.99 -0.60
CA ASP A 63 -23.35 -15.25 -0.05
C ASP A 63 -21.96 -15.05 0.60
N PRO A 64 -21.74 -15.48 1.86
CA PRO A 64 -20.45 -15.32 2.54
C PRO A 64 -19.26 -15.98 1.83
N SER A 65 -19.46 -17.14 1.19
CA SER A 65 -18.38 -17.84 0.49
C SER A 65 -17.95 -17.08 -0.76
N ARG A 66 -18.92 -16.54 -1.50
CA ARG A 66 -18.66 -15.65 -2.65
C ARG A 66 -17.94 -14.37 -2.22
N VAL A 67 -18.38 -13.74 -1.14
CA VAL A 67 -17.73 -12.53 -0.60
C VAL A 67 -16.31 -12.85 -0.17
N ALA A 68 -16.08 -13.97 0.52
CA ALA A 68 -14.74 -14.39 0.94
C ALA A 68 -13.80 -14.57 -0.26
N ALA A 69 -14.25 -15.22 -1.33
CA ALA A 69 -13.46 -15.40 -2.55
C ALA A 69 -13.10 -14.05 -3.20
N MET A 70 -14.07 -13.15 -3.32
CA MET A 70 -13.83 -11.84 -3.93
C MET A 70 -12.89 -10.96 -3.08
N LEU A 71 -13.03 -11.00 -1.75
CA LEU A 71 -12.10 -10.32 -0.83
C LEU A 71 -10.68 -10.89 -0.93
N ASP A 72 -10.53 -12.21 -1.07
CA ASP A 72 -9.24 -12.86 -1.28
C ASP A 72 -8.59 -12.41 -2.61
N GLU A 73 -9.35 -12.42 -3.72
CA GLU A 73 -8.88 -11.96 -5.02
C GLU A 73 -8.46 -10.48 -5.01
N MET A 74 -9.29 -9.62 -4.41
CA MET A 74 -8.98 -8.19 -4.25
C MET A 74 -7.72 -7.99 -3.40
N THR A 75 -7.51 -8.84 -2.39
CA THR A 75 -6.29 -8.81 -1.57
C THR A 75 -5.05 -9.22 -2.37
N ASP A 76 -5.16 -10.25 -3.21
CA ASP A 76 -4.03 -10.71 -4.05
C ASP A 76 -3.67 -9.69 -5.15
N LYS A 77 -4.64 -8.88 -5.58
CA LYS A 77 -4.45 -7.67 -6.41
C LYS A 77 -3.86 -6.48 -5.64
N GLY A 78 -3.76 -6.55 -4.32
CA GLY A 78 -3.23 -5.47 -3.49
C GLY A 78 -4.21 -4.31 -3.27
N LEU A 79 -5.51 -4.58 -3.32
CA LEU A 79 -6.57 -3.58 -3.10
C LEU A 79 -7.03 -3.52 -1.64
N LEU A 80 -6.81 -4.59 -0.88
CA LEU A 80 -7.21 -4.75 0.52
C LEU A 80 -6.03 -5.18 1.38
N TYR A 81 -6.09 -4.84 2.67
CA TYR A 81 -5.24 -5.48 3.68
C TYR A 81 -5.97 -6.66 4.30
N CYS A 82 -5.25 -7.76 4.50
CA CYS A 82 -5.76 -8.95 5.18
C CYS A 82 -4.92 -9.26 6.41
N SER A 83 -5.59 -9.54 7.53
CA SER A 83 -4.99 -10.13 8.72
C SER A 83 -5.73 -11.41 9.08
N GLU A 84 -5.09 -12.30 9.83
CA GLU A 84 -5.73 -13.52 10.30
C GLU A 84 -5.74 -13.54 11.82
N ARG A 85 -6.88 -13.90 12.41
CA ARG A 85 -7.06 -14.03 13.86
C ARG A 85 -7.77 -15.36 14.12
N ASN A 86 -7.14 -16.24 14.88
CA ASN A 86 -7.68 -17.56 15.22
C ASN A 86 -8.11 -18.38 13.98
N GLY A 87 -7.32 -18.34 12.90
CA GLY A 87 -7.63 -19.05 11.65
C GLY A 87 -8.68 -18.37 10.75
N VAL A 88 -9.25 -17.23 11.17
CA VAL A 88 -10.26 -16.50 10.40
C VAL A 88 -9.62 -15.26 9.76
N LYS A 89 -9.76 -15.15 8.43
CA LYS A 89 -9.29 -13.99 7.66
C LYS A 89 -10.20 -12.78 7.89
N HIS A 90 -9.58 -11.62 8.06
CA HIS A 90 -10.24 -10.34 8.26
C HIS A 90 -9.64 -9.31 7.31
N TYR A 91 -10.49 -8.54 6.65
CA TYR A 91 -10.15 -7.66 5.55
C TYR A 91 -10.50 -6.21 5.87
N LYS A 92 -9.69 -5.27 5.40
CA LYS A 92 -10.03 -3.84 5.39
C LYS A 92 -9.61 -3.21 4.06
N ILE A 93 -10.35 -2.18 3.65
CA ILE A 93 -9.92 -1.31 2.56
C ILE A 93 -8.71 -0.49 3.02
N ILE A 94 -7.78 -0.24 2.10
CA ILE A 94 -6.58 0.56 2.33
C ILE A 94 -6.58 1.76 1.38
N GLN A 95 -5.88 2.83 1.76
CA GLN A 95 -5.85 4.06 0.95
C GLN A 95 -5.13 3.82 -0.39
N VAL A 96 -5.40 4.68 -1.38
CA VAL A 96 -4.68 4.65 -2.67
C VAL A 96 -3.17 4.88 -2.43
N VAL A 97 -2.84 5.88 -1.61
CA VAL A 97 -1.47 6.19 -1.16
C VAL A 97 -1.53 6.68 0.29
N PRO A 98 -0.79 6.07 1.24
CA PRO A 98 -0.06 4.81 1.13
C PRO A 98 -1.01 3.59 1.24
N GLY A 99 -0.74 2.55 0.47
CA GLY A 99 -1.49 1.31 0.46
C GLY A 99 -1.49 0.65 -0.91
N ILE A 100 -2.54 0.92 -1.70
CA ILE A 100 -2.76 0.24 -2.98
C ILE A 100 -1.59 0.46 -3.94
N PHE A 101 -1.10 1.70 -4.03
CA PHE A 101 0.02 2.09 -4.89
C PHE A 101 1.25 1.21 -4.66
N GLU A 102 1.69 1.06 -3.42
CA GLU A 102 2.83 0.25 -3.02
C GLU A 102 2.65 -1.20 -3.47
N LEU A 103 1.50 -1.78 -3.13
CA LEU A 103 1.20 -3.19 -3.41
C LEU A 103 1.14 -3.49 -4.92
N GLN A 104 0.81 -2.51 -5.76
CA GLN A 104 0.82 -2.70 -7.23
C GLN A 104 2.23 -2.97 -7.79
N PHE A 105 3.28 -2.50 -7.12
CA PHE A 105 4.65 -2.54 -7.66
C PHE A 105 5.64 -3.34 -6.79
N MET A 106 5.28 -3.68 -5.54
CA MET A 106 6.12 -4.46 -4.63
C MET A 106 6.52 -5.84 -5.16
N LYS A 107 5.70 -6.47 -6.02
CA LYS A 107 6.02 -7.75 -6.67
C LYS A 107 7.10 -7.65 -7.75
N GLY A 108 7.45 -6.45 -8.22
CA GLY A 108 8.50 -6.25 -9.24
C GLY A 108 8.14 -6.79 -10.63
N GLU A 109 6.86 -7.06 -10.90
CA GLU A 109 6.43 -7.62 -12.18
C GLU A 109 6.51 -6.61 -13.32
N VAL A 110 6.94 -7.07 -14.50
CA VAL A 110 7.00 -6.27 -15.73
C VAL A 110 6.02 -6.85 -16.74
N THR A 111 4.79 -6.33 -16.73
CA THR A 111 3.70 -6.79 -17.59
C THR A 111 3.03 -5.58 -18.27
N PRO A 112 2.21 -5.79 -19.32
CA PRO A 112 1.41 -4.71 -19.88
C PRO A 112 0.55 -4.00 -18.83
N ARG A 113 -0.06 -4.77 -17.90
CA ARG A 113 -0.87 -4.25 -16.79
C ARG A 113 -0.04 -3.39 -15.84
N THR A 114 1.15 -3.83 -15.41
CA THR A 114 1.95 -3.02 -14.48
C THR A 114 2.46 -1.74 -15.13
N ARG A 115 2.77 -1.75 -16.45
CA ARG A 115 3.11 -0.53 -17.19
C ARG A 115 1.93 0.42 -17.35
N GLU A 116 0.74 -0.08 -17.61
CA GLU A 116 -0.49 0.70 -17.67
C GLU A 116 -0.78 1.37 -16.32
N LEU A 117 -0.77 0.60 -15.23
CA LEU A 117 -0.94 1.12 -13.87
C LEU A 117 0.14 2.17 -13.54
N ALA A 118 1.40 1.96 -13.94
CA ALA A 118 2.47 2.93 -13.72
C ALA A 118 2.14 4.29 -14.37
N ARG A 119 1.54 4.30 -15.57
CA ARG A 119 1.10 5.52 -16.26
C ARG A 119 -0.10 6.17 -15.58
N HIS A 120 -1.10 5.38 -15.15
CA HIS A 120 -2.24 5.93 -14.39
C HIS A 120 -1.80 6.56 -13.08
N PHE A 121 -0.92 5.90 -12.32
CA PHE A 121 -0.35 6.50 -11.11
C PHE A 121 0.51 7.73 -11.44
N ASP A 122 1.26 7.74 -12.54
CA ASP A 122 2.00 8.94 -12.97
C ASP A 122 1.06 10.12 -13.21
N ALA A 123 0.00 9.93 -14.01
CA ALA A 123 -1.00 10.97 -14.29
C ALA A 123 -1.70 11.44 -13.00
N TYR A 124 -2.11 10.50 -12.14
CA TYR A 124 -2.70 10.77 -10.84
C TYR A 124 -1.79 11.62 -9.95
N PHE A 125 -0.50 11.30 -9.86
CA PHE A 125 0.45 12.09 -9.07
C PHE A 125 0.71 13.47 -9.67
N HIS A 126 0.76 13.61 -11.00
CA HIS A 126 0.91 14.91 -11.65
C HIS A 126 -0.29 15.81 -11.41
N ALA A 127 -1.51 15.28 -11.51
CA ALA A 127 -2.74 16.02 -11.20
C ALA A 127 -2.80 16.49 -9.73
N ARG A 128 -2.10 15.80 -8.82
CA ARG A 128 -1.99 16.17 -7.41
C ARG A 128 -0.91 17.21 -7.08
N GLN A 129 -0.01 17.55 -7.99
CA GLN A 129 1.11 18.47 -7.66
C GLN A 129 0.61 19.87 -7.27
N ASP A 130 -0.56 20.26 -7.74
CA ASP A 130 -1.19 21.55 -7.46
C ASP A 130 -2.14 21.52 -6.24
N ASP A 131 -2.34 20.35 -5.62
CA ASP A 131 -3.26 20.19 -4.49
C ASP A 131 -2.51 20.54 -3.18
N PRO A 132 -2.88 21.63 -2.48
CA PRO A 132 -2.19 22.03 -1.27
C PRO A 132 -2.28 20.90 -0.23
N ALA A 133 -1.15 20.53 0.38
CA ALA A 133 -1.15 19.62 1.51
C ALA A 133 -2.17 20.13 2.56
N PRO A 134 -3.00 19.24 3.15
CA PRO A 134 -4.10 19.66 4.01
C PRO A 134 -3.61 20.64 5.07
N ALA A 135 -4.14 21.87 5.00
CA ALA A 135 -3.81 22.93 5.93
C ALA A 135 -4.13 22.46 7.36
N GLY A 136 -3.10 22.21 8.17
CA GLY A 136 -3.26 21.75 9.55
C GLY A 136 -2.68 20.36 9.87
N ALA A 137 -1.95 19.70 8.97
CA ALA A 137 -1.16 18.53 9.31
C ALA A 137 -0.01 18.91 10.28
N VAL A 138 -0.28 18.86 11.59
CA VAL A 138 0.71 19.13 12.66
C VAL A 138 1.82 18.07 12.69
N THR A 139 1.57 16.89 12.09
CA THR A 139 2.52 15.76 12.03
C THR A 139 2.90 15.47 10.58
N PRO A 140 4.21 15.34 10.25
CA PRO A 140 4.67 14.93 8.93
C PRO A 140 4.08 13.57 8.52
N PHE A 141 3.62 13.48 7.26
CA PHE A 141 3.09 12.23 6.67
C PHE A 141 4.11 11.08 6.70
N ALA A 142 5.38 11.40 6.48
CA ALA A 142 6.49 10.47 6.59
C ALA A 142 7.48 10.97 7.64
N ARG A 143 7.97 10.05 8.47
CA ARG A 143 9.07 10.31 9.41
C ARG A 143 10.38 9.85 8.78
N VAL A 144 11.40 10.69 8.84
CA VAL A 144 12.77 10.27 8.50
C VAL A 144 13.34 9.51 9.70
N ILE A 145 13.65 8.24 9.49
CA ILE A 145 14.36 7.40 10.45
C ILE A 145 15.83 7.36 10.02
N PRO A 146 16.77 7.88 10.83
CA PRO A 146 18.19 7.75 10.56
C PRO A 146 18.61 6.29 10.35
N VAL A 147 19.37 6.08 9.28
CA VAL A 147 20.21 4.88 9.15
C VAL A 147 21.46 5.14 9.99
N ASP A 148 21.95 4.15 10.73
CA ASP A 148 23.10 4.25 11.68
C ASP A 148 24.46 4.51 10.99
N LYS A 149 24.48 5.37 9.97
CA LYS A 149 25.67 5.98 9.39
C LYS A 149 26.01 7.21 10.23
N SER A 150 27.29 7.40 10.54
CA SER A 150 27.80 8.47 11.40
C SER A 150 27.10 9.81 11.13
N VAL A 151 26.10 10.12 11.95
CA VAL A 151 25.55 11.47 12.04
C VAL A 151 26.66 12.29 12.70
N SER A 152 26.89 13.52 12.22
CA SER A 152 27.91 14.41 12.79
C SER A 152 27.88 14.34 14.33
N PRO A 153 29.04 14.32 15.03
CA PRO A 153 29.12 14.08 16.48
C PRO A 153 28.36 15.08 17.37
N SER A 154 27.69 16.07 16.78
CA SER A 154 26.85 17.07 17.44
C SER A 154 25.37 16.68 17.54
N VAL A 155 24.92 15.56 16.96
CA VAL A 155 23.52 15.12 17.00
C VAL A 155 23.43 13.75 17.67
N GLU A 156 23.04 13.74 18.96
CA GLU A 156 22.64 12.52 19.64
C GLU A 156 21.26 12.09 19.13
N VAL A 157 21.22 10.96 18.42
CA VAL A 157 19.97 10.31 18.02
C VAL A 157 19.64 9.28 19.11
N PRO A 158 18.47 9.37 19.78
CA PRO A 158 18.08 8.36 20.76
C PRO A 158 17.97 6.98 20.12
N ASP A 159 18.32 5.92 20.85
CA ASP A 159 18.33 4.54 20.33
C ASP A 159 16.99 4.12 19.70
N TYR A 160 15.85 4.52 20.26
CA TYR A 160 14.52 4.20 19.71
C TYR A 160 14.21 4.89 18.37
N GLU A 161 15.05 5.81 17.93
CA GLU A 161 14.90 6.54 16.68
C GLU A 161 15.72 5.96 15.54
N THR A 162 16.41 4.83 15.73
CA THR A 162 17.28 4.25 14.70
C THR A 162 16.68 3.03 14.01
N ILE A 163 16.99 2.88 12.72
CA ILE A 163 16.51 1.73 11.94
C ILE A 163 17.05 0.39 12.46
N SER A 164 18.23 0.37 13.07
CA SER A 164 18.80 -0.86 13.65
C SER A 164 17.91 -1.44 14.75
N ARG A 165 17.28 -0.59 15.58
CA ARG A 165 16.31 -1.06 16.58
C ARG A 165 15.07 -1.68 15.95
N TYR A 166 14.51 -1.06 14.91
CA TYR A 166 13.38 -1.66 14.19
C TYR A 166 13.74 -3.03 13.61
N ILE A 167 14.96 -3.21 13.10
CA ILE A 167 15.44 -4.50 12.60
C ILE A 167 15.62 -5.52 13.72
N GLU A 168 16.12 -5.11 14.88
CA GLU A 168 16.34 -6.01 16.03
C GLU A 168 15.05 -6.42 16.74
N GLU A 169 14.10 -5.50 16.89
CA GLU A 169 12.86 -5.72 17.62
C GLU A 169 11.75 -6.36 16.77
N SER A 170 11.89 -6.35 15.44
CA SER A 170 10.85 -6.87 14.55
C SER A 170 10.84 -8.40 14.49
N GLU A 171 9.70 -8.99 14.86
CA GLU A 171 9.45 -10.43 14.70
C GLU A 171 9.44 -10.86 13.22
N THR A 172 8.96 -9.98 12.34
CA THR A 172 8.90 -10.21 10.90
C THR A 172 9.45 -9.01 10.15
N ILE A 173 10.44 -9.28 9.30
CA ILE A 173 11.00 -8.34 8.34
C ILE A 173 10.70 -8.87 6.94
N SER A 174 10.13 -8.03 6.10
CA SER A 174 9.86 -8.32 4.70
C SER A 174 10.73 -7.44 3.81
N LEU A 175 11.32 -8.04 2.78
CA LEU A 175 11.99 -7.35 1.69
C LEU A 175 11.15 -7.46 0.42
N SER A 176 10.85 -6.32 -0.19
CA SER A 176 10.18 -6.23 -1.48
C SER A 176 10.97 -5.36 -2.46
N THR A 177 10.55 -5.39 -3.71
CA THR A 177 10.96 -4.41 -4.72
C THR A 177 10.56 -3.01 -4.24
N CYS A 178 11.40 -1.97 -4.42
CA CYS A 178 10.95 -0.60 -4.20
C CYS A 178 9.90 -0.27 -5.24
N TYR A 179 8.65 -0.27 -4.81
CA TYR A 179 7.50 0.13 -5.60
C TYR A 179 7.74 1.46 -6.32
N CYS A 180 8.46 2.37 -5.65
CA CYS A 180 8.86 3.68 -6.13
C CYS A 180 9.77 3.63 -7.37
N ARG A 181 10.89 2.90 -7.28
CA ARG A 181 11.90 2.76 -8.32
C ARG A 181 11.36 1.88 -9.45
N HIS A 182 10.62 0.82 -9.10
CA HIS A 182 9.97 -0.05 -10.06
C HIS A 182 8.96 0.69 -10.93
N LYS A 183 8.12 1.56 -10.35
CA LYS A 183 7.22 2.45 -11.13
C LYS A 183 8.01 3.27 -12.15
N GLN A 184 9.12 3.88 -11.74
CA GLN A 184 9.95 4.69 -12.65
C GLN A 184 10.59 3.84 -13.75
N ARG A 185 11.05 2.62 -13.45
CA ARG A 185 11.54 1.68 -14.48
C ARG A 185 10.45 1.31 -15.48
N LEU A 186 9.22 1.07 -15.04
CA LEU A 186 8.09 0.76 -15.92
C LEU A 186 7.70 1.94 -16.85
N LEU A 187 8.07 3.16 -16.47
CA LEU A 187 7.93 4.38 -17.26
C LEU A 187 9.19 4.72 -18.08
N ASP A 188 10.19 3.83 -18.09
CA ASP A 188 11.48 4.02 -18.75
C ASP A 188 12.26 5.25 -18.23
N ARG A 189 12.05 5.58 -16.94
CA ARG A 189 12.68 6.67 -16.17
C ARG A 189 13.45 6.14 -14.93
N GLY A 190 13.87 4.88 -14.97
CA GLY A 190 14.55 4.22 -13.84
C GLY A 190 15.94 4.79 -13.53
N CYS A 191 16.49 4.41 -12.38
CA CYS A 191 17.87 4.74 -11.98
C CYS A 191 18.69 3.46 -11.74
N ASP A 192 20.00 3.62 -11.54
CA ASP A 192 20.94 2.51 -11.36
C ASP A 192 20.91 1.89 -9.95
N HIS A 193 20.11 2.43 -9.03
CA HIS A 193 20.02 1.90 -7.68
C HIS A 193 19.22 0.60 -7.64
N PRO A 194 19.58 -0.37 -6.79
CA PRO A 194 18.89 -1.65 -6.71
C PRO A 194 17.43 -1.52 -6.31
N ASP A 195 16.61 -2.46 -6.76
CA ASP A 195 15.18 -2.53 -6.43
C ASP A 195 14.90 -3.32 -5.16
N ASP A 196 15.72 -4.30 -4.82
CA ASP A 196 15.53 -5.23 -3.70
C ASP A 196 15.97 -4.64 -2.37
N VAL A 197 15.43 -3.47 -2.03
CA VAL A 197 15.83 -2.69 -0.84
C VAL A 197 14.67 -2.17 0.01
N CYS A 198 13.42 -2.38 -0.41
CA CYS A 198 12.26 -1.84 0.31
C CYS A 198 11.90 -2.76 1.48
N LEU A 199 12.04 -2.24 2.70
CA LEU A 199 11.81 -2.97 3.94
C LEU A 199 10.41 -2.68 4.50
N SER A 200 9.79 -3.70 5.05
CA SER A 200 8.56 -3.59 5.85
C SER A 200 8.70 -4.39 7.13
N PHE A 201 8.02 -3.94 8.19
CA PHE A 201 8.13 -4.50 9.53
C PHE A 201 6.75 -4.85 10.12
N GLY A 202 6.73 -5.72 11.12
CA GLY A 202 5.53 -6.07 11.90
C GLY A 202 4.41 -6.72 11.09
N SER A 203 3.16 -6.41 11.42
CA SER A 203 1.97 -7.06 10.84
C SER A 203 1.84 -6.85 9.33
N PHE A 204 2.28 -5.70 8.81
CA PHE A 204 2.31 -5.47 7.37
C PHE A 204 3.36 -6.35 6.67
N ALA A 205 4.51 -6.59 7.30
CA ALA A 205 5.52 -7.51 6.77
C ALA A 205 4.98 -8.95 6.66
N GLU A 206 4.24 -9.41 7.68
CA GLU A 206 3.59 -10.73 7.65
C GLU A 206 2.58 -10.84 6.52
N PHE A 207 1.74 -9.82 6.37
CA PHE A 207 0.79 -9.71 5.26
C PHE A 207 1.50 -9.76 3.90
N ALA A 208 2.55 -8.93 3.73
CA ALA A 208 3.31 -8.85 2.49
C ALA A 208 3.96 -10.20 2.15
N VAL A 209 4.54 -10.90 3.12
CA VAL A 209 5.13 -12.23 2.93
C VAL A 209 4.06 -13.25 2.56
N LYS A 210 2.95 -13.30 3.30
CA LYS A 210 1.89 -14.30 3.08
C LYS A 210 1.20 -14.16 1.73
N ARG A 211 1.08 -12.93 1.21
CA ARG A 211 0.46 -12.63 -0.09
C ARG A 211 1.46 -12.49 -1.23
N GLY A 212 2.74 -12.71 -0.97
CA GLY A 212 3.79 -12.68 -2.00
C GLY A 212 4.14 -11.27 -2.51
N PHE A 213 3.80 -10.21 -1.77
CA PHE A 213 4.29 -8.86 -2.04
C PHE A 213 5.75 -8.65 -1.60
N GLY A 214 6.25 -9.51 -0.73
CA GLY A 214 7.66 -9.51 -0.32
C GLY A 214 8.08 -10.88 0.17
N ARG A 215 9.36 -11.02 0.50
CA ARG A 215 9.94 -12.24 1.08
C ARG A 215 10.42 -11.98 2.49
N ARG A 216 10.27 -12.97 3.37
CA ARG A 216 10.82 -12.89 4.72
C ARG A 216 12.34 -12.87 4.65
N ILE A 217 12.96 -12.01 5.43
CA ILE A 217 14.42 -11.89 5.50
C ILE A 217 14.90 -11.85 6.94
N THR A 218 16.20 -12.12 7.14
CA THR A 218 16.86 -11.99 8.44
C THR A 218 17.27 -10.54 8.71
N PRO A 219 17.56 -10.20 9.98
CA PRO A 219 18.16 -8.90 10.32
C PRO A 219 19.42 -8.56 9.53
N ASP A 220 20.30 -9.54 9.30
CA ASP A 220 21.54 -9.33 8.54
C ASP A 220 21.27 -9.02 7.07
N GLN A 221 20.32 -9.72 6.45
CA GLN A 221 19.87 -9.42 5.10
C GLN A 221 19.21 -8.03 5.00
N ALA A 222 18.54 -7.56 6.07
CA ALA A 222 17.97 -6.22 6.10
C ALA A 222 19.07 -5.16 6.13
N ARG A 223 20.12 -5.37 6.94
CA ARG A 223 21.31 -4.50 6.98
C ARG A 223 22.04 -4.47 5.64
N GLU A 224 22.17 -5.60 4.97
CA GLU A 224 22.74 -5.69 3.62
C GLU A 224 21.88 -4.96 2.57
N ALA A 225 20.55 -5.09 2.64
CA ALA A 225 19.65 -4.34 1.76
C ALA A 225 19.82 -2.82 1.94
N MET A 226 19.89 -2.34 3.18
CA MET A 226 20.09 -0.92 3.49
C MET A 226 21.45 -0.39 3.06
N SER A 227 22.51 -1.19 3.12
CA SER A 227 23.85 -0.74 2.73
C SER A 227 23.97 -0.47 1.22
N ARG A 228 23.14 -1.17 0.42
CA ARG A 228 23.05 -1.04 -1.05
C ARG A 228 22.01 0.01 -1.51
N ALA A 229 21.11 0.43 -0.62
CA ALA A 229 19.93 1.25 -0.93
C ALA A 229 20.26 2.66 -1.42
#